data_AF-A0A1K1P0Y0-F1
#
_entry.id   AF-A0A1K1P0Y0-F1
#
_cell.length_a   1.000
_cell.length_b   1.000
_cell.length_c   1.000
_cell.angle_alpha   90.00
_cell.angle_beta   90.00
_cell.angle_gamma   90.00
#
_symmetry.space_group_name_H-M   'P 1'
#
loop_
_entity.id
_entity.type
_entity.pdbx_description
1 polymer ?
#
loop_
_entity_poly.entity_id
_entity_poly.type
_entity_poly.pdbx_seq_one_letter_code
_entity_poly.pdbx_strand_id
1 'polypeptide(L)'
;MSNKRSLKRTINLICEEIFAECVAASLYGNSGDNSEALIYSILKMQSDFICRISHPEPGMPAKKYYKKLKEDFIAQASDIIDQINNI
;
A
#
# COMPACT_ATOMS: atom_id res chain seq x y z
N MET A 1 -2.34 15.35 16.79
CA MET A 1 -1.80 15.32 15.42
C MET A 1 -0.74 14.23 15.15
N SER A 2 -0.18 13.55 16.16
CA SER A 2 0.85 12.52 15.95
C SER A 2 0.35 11.31 15.14
N ASN A 3 -0.91 10.88 15.31
CA ASN A 3 -1.42 9.63 14.71
C ASN A 3 -1.59 9.68 13.18
N LYS A 4 -2.01 10.80 12.58
CA LYS A 4 -2.16 10.90 11.11
C LYS A 4 -0.79 10.95 10.40
N ARG A 5 0.14 11.72 10.96
CA ARG A 5 1.51 11.83 10.41
C ARG A 5 2.24 10.49 10.53
N SER A 6 2.15 9.83 11.69
CA SER A 6 2.74 8.50 11.87
C SER A 6 2.11 7.50 10.92
N LEU A 7 0.78 7.50 10.76
CA LEU A 7 0.10 6.59 9.84
C LEU A 7 0.52 6.80 8.38
N LYS A 8 0.61 8.06 7.91
CA LYS A 8 1.14 8.35 6.57
C LYS A 8 2.56 7.82 6.40
N ARG A 9 3.43 8.06 7.38
CA ARG A 9 4.81 7.58 7.36
C ARG A 9 4.87 6.06 7.31
N THR A 10 4.07 5.37 8.11
CA THR A 10 4.01 3.90 8.10
C THR A 10 3.55 3.36 6.75
N ILE A 11 2.50 3.94 6.15
CA ILE A 11 2.04 3.53 4.81
C ILE A 11 3.13 3.74 3.76
N ASN A 12 3.82 4.88 3.77
CA ASN A 12 4.92 5.13 2.84
C ASN A 12 6.05 4.10 3.00
N LEU A 13 6.50 3.85 4.24
CA LEU A 13 7.57 2.88 4.50
C LEU A 13 7.20 1.48 3.99
N ILE A 14 5.97 1.02 4.25
CA ILE A 14 5.51 -0.29 3.77
C ILE A 14 5.45 -0.32 2.23
N CYS A 15 4.96 0.74 1.59
CA CYS A 15 4.92 0.79 0.12
C CYS A 15 6.33 0.84 -0.49
N GLU A 16 7.27 1.53 0.14
CA GLU A 16 8.69 1.59 -0.26
C GLU A 16 9.34 0.19 -0.16
N GLU A 17 9.06 -0.56 0.92
CA GLU A 17 9.54 -1.93 1.08
C GLU A 17 8.97 -2.88 0.02
N ILE A 18 7.65 -2.87 -0.19
CA ILE A 18 6.99 -3.70 -1.22
C ILE A 18 7.48 -3.33 -2.63
N PHE A 19 7.71 -2.04 -2.89
CA PHE A 19 8.28 -1.58 -4.16
C PHE A 19 9.69 -2.13 -4.38
N ALA A 20 10.56 -2.04 -3.36
CA ALA A 20 11.92 -2.56 -3.46
C ALA A 20 11.93 -4.09 -3.68
N GLU A 21 11.03 -4.81 -3.01
CA GLU A 21 10.84 -6.25 -3.19
C GLU A 21 10.34 -6.59 -4.59
N CYS A 22 9.36 -5.85 -5.12
CA CYS A 22 8.87 -6.03 -6.49
C CYS A 22 9.98 -5.79 -7.53
N VAL A 23 10.82 -4.77 -7.34
CA VAL A 23 11.96 -4.49 -8.22
C VAL A 23 12.99 -5.62 -8.12
N ALA A 24 13.31 -6.10 -6.91
CA ALA A 24 14.22 -7.22 -6.72
C ALA A 24 13.70 -8.50 -7.39
N ALA A 25 12.42 -8.84 -7.19
CA ALA A 25 11.76 -9.97 -7.84
C ALA A 25 11.79 -9.81 -9.37
N SER A 26 11.60 -8.61 -9.91
CA SER A 26 11.67 -8.38 -11.36
C SER A 26 13.07 -8.54 -11.96
N LEU A 27 14.12 -8.26 -11.18
CA LEU A 27 15.50 -8.33 -11.66
C LEU A 27 16.12 -9.72 -11.50
N TYR A 28 15.70 -10.46 -10.47
CA TYR A 28 16.31 -11.73 -10.08
C TYR A 28 15.35 -12.93 -10.15
N GLY A 29 14.06 -12.70 -10.40
CA GLY A 29 13.04 -13.73 -10.56
C GLY A 29 13.09 -14.42 -11.94
N ASN A 30 12.34 -15.53 -12.07
CA ASN A 30 12.38 -16.41 -13.25
C ASN A 30 11.25 -16.13 -14.27
N SER A 31 10.59 -14.98 -14.19
CA SER A 31 9.25 -14.77 -14.74
C SER A 31 9.07 -13.44 -15.47
N GLY A 32 8.28 -13.51 -16.54
CA GLY A 32 8.16 -12.46 -17.55
C GLY A 32 7.33 -11.25 -17.12
N ASP A 33 7.87 -10.07 -17.46
CA ASP A 33 7.26 -8.80 -17.87
C ASP A 33 6.03 -8.19 -17.14
N ASN A 34 5.51 -8.77 -16.05
CA ASN A 34 4.39 -8.20 -15.30
C ASN A 34 4.79 -7.24 -14.16
N SER A 35 6.08 -6.96 -13.99
CA SER A 35 6.60 -6.12 -12.90
C SER A 35 6.17 -4.66 -12.99
N GLU A 36 6.06 -4.09 -14.20
CA GLU A 36 5.64 -2.69 -14.38
C GLU A 36 4.20 -2.45 -13.88
N ALA A 37 3.29 -3.38 -14.14
CA ALA A 37 1.91 -3.30 -13.70
C ALA A 37 1.80 -3.38 -12.17
N LEU A 38 2.64 -4.20 -11.52
CA LEU A 38 2.70 -4.31 -10.07
C LEU A 38 3.31 -3.06 -9.43
N ILE A 39 4.38 -2.53 -10.00
CA ILE A 39 4.96 -1.24 -9.60
C ILE A 39 3.91 -0.12 -9.67
N TYR A 40 3.17 -0.03 -10.78
CA TYR A 40 2.09 0.96 -10.91
C TYR A 40 1.00 0.77 -9.83
N SER A 41 0.64 -0.48 -9.54
CA SER A 41 -0.37 -0.81 -8.52
C SER A 41 0.07 -0.40 -7.12
N ILE A 42 1.35 -0.59 -6.76
CA ILE A 42 1.93 -0.15 -5.48
C ILE A 42 1.85 1.38 -5.36
N LEU A 43 2.28 2.11 -6.39
CA LEU A 43 2.24 3.59 -6.40
C LEU A 43 0.80 4.12 -6.29
N LYS A 44 -0.14 3.48 -6.98
CA LYS A 44 -1.56 3.83 -6.92
C LYS A 44 -2.14 3.58 -5.52
N MET A 45 -1.84 2.44 -4.91
CA MET A 45 -2.24 2.12 -3.53
C MET A 45 -1.68 3.18 -2.57
N GLN A 46 -0.39 3.49 -2.64
CA GLN A 46 0.25 4.49 -1.78
C GLN A 46 -0.48 5.84 -1.88
N SER A 47 -0.70 6.33 -3.10
CA SER A 47 -1.36 7.62 -3.35
C SER A 47 -2.79 7.66 -2.81
N ASP A 48 -3.58 6.60 -3.04
CA ASP A 48 -4.95 6.48 -2.53
C ASP A 48 -4.99 6.57 -1.00
N PHE A 49 -4.22 5.74 -0.31
CA PHE A 49 -4.27 5.69 1.15
C PHE A 49 -3.72 6.96 1.81
N ILE A 50 -2.68 7.58 1.24
CA ILE A 50 -2.17 8.88 1.72
C ILE A 50 -3.22 9.98 1.57
N CYS A 51 -3.95 10.00 0.45
CA CYS A 51 -5.07 10.91 0.23
C CYS A 51 -6.20 10.66 1.25
N ARG A 52 -6.64 9.40 1.41
CA ARG A 52 -7.73 9.01 2.31
C ARG A 52 -7.45 9.36 3.77
N ILE A 53 -6.21 9.35 4.24
CA ILE A 53 -5.88 9.78 5.62
C ILE A 53 -6.29 11.22 5.90
N SER A 54 -6.20 12.09 4.88
CA SER A 54 -6.50 13.52 5.00
C SER A 54 -7.99 13.82 4.88
N HIS A 55 -8.78 12.88 4.37
CA HIS A 55 -10.21 13.06 4.04
C HIS A 55 -11.08 12.00 4.73
N PRO A 56 -11.29 12.07 6.06
CA PRO A 56 -12.23 11.19 6.74
C PRO A 56 -13.67 11.36 6.22
N GLU A 57 -14.41 10.26 6.16
CA GLU A 57 -15.78 10.25 5.66
C GLU A 57 -16.74 11.05 6.59
N PRO A 58 -17.48 12.05 6.07
CA PRO A 58 -18.45 12.80 6.85
C PRO A 58 -19.52 11.86 7.43
N GLY A 59 -19.86 12.02 8.71
CA GLY A 59 -20.86 11.20 9.38
C GLY A 59 -20.35 9.86 9.94
N MET A 60 -19.08 9.48 9.68
CA MET A 60 -18.46 8.30 10.30
C MET A 60 -17.60 8.68 11.52
N PRO A 61 -17.67 7.92 12.64
CA PRO A 61 -16.74 8.13 13.75
C PRO A 61 -15.28 7.93 13.31
N ALA A 62 -14.41 8.90 13.60
CA ALA A 62 -13.01 8.88 13.16
C ALA A 62 -12.25 7.59 13.52
N LYS A 63 -12.51 7.03 14.71
CA LYS A 63 -11.92 5.76 15.16
C LYS A 63 -12.31 4.58 14.24
N LYS A 64 -13.59 4.53 13.83
CA LYS A 64 -14.12 3.50 12.92
C LYS A 64 -13.51 3.67 11.53
N TYR A 65 -13.46 4.91 11.03
CA TYR A 65 -12.85 5.24 9.74
C TYR A 65 -11.39 4.78 9.66
N TYR A 66 -10.55 5.19 10.61
CA TYR A 66 -9.13 4.85 10.60
C TYR A 66 -8.84 3.38 10.89
N LYS A 67 -9.74 2.68 11.61
CA LYS A 67 -9.66 1.23 11.74
C LYS A 67 -9.87 0.55 10.38
N LYS A 68 -10.98 0.89 9.70
CA LYS A 68 -11.29 0.36 8.38
C LYS A 68 -10.21 0.68 7.34
N LEU A 69 -9.70 1.92 7.34
CA LEU A 69 -8.62 2.33 6.43
C LEU A 69 -7.37 1.45 6.59
N LYS A 70 -7.01 1.07 7.82
CA LYS A 70 -5.87 0.16 8.06
C LYS A 70 -6.16 -1.26 7.58
N GLU A 71 -7.36 -1.76 7.86
CA GLU A 71 -7.79 -3.10 7.41
C GLU A 71 -7.78 -3.19 5.88
N ASP A 72 -8.36 -2.20 5.20
CA ASP A 72 -8.36 -2.09 3.74
C ASP A 72 -6.93 -2.01 3.17
N PHE A 73 -6.03 -1.25 3.82
CA PHE A 73 -4.64 -1.13 3.39
C PHE A 73 -3.89 -2.44 3.51
N ILE A 74 -4.03 -3.12 4.66
CA ILE A 74 -3.37 -4.41 4.90
C ILE A 74 -3.85 -5.44 3.88
N ALA A 75 -5.16 -5.52 3.62
CA ALA A 75 -5.71 -6.44 2.63
C ALA A 75 -5.10 -6.21 1.23
N GLN A 76 -5.12 -4.97 0.73
CA GLN A 76 -4.55 -4.67 -0.59
C GLN A 76 -3.03 -4.87 -0.64
N ALA A 77 -2.30 -4.53 0.42
CA ALA A 77 -0.87 -4.73 0.49
C ALA A 77 -0.51 -6.23 0.47
N SER A 78 -1.24 -7.06 1.22
CA SER A 78 -1.09 -8.51 1.19
C SER A 78 -1.37 -9.10 -0.20
N ASP A 79 -2.44 -8.66 -0.87
CA ASP A 79 -2.77 -9.13 -2.22
C ASP A 79 -1.65 -8.80 -3.24
N ILE A 80 -1.01 -7.63 -3.10
CA ILE A 80 0.13 -7.23 -3.94
C ILE A 80 1.36 -8.09 -3.62
N ILE A 81 1.66 -8.32 -2.34
CA ILE A 81 2.80 -9.16 -1.92
C ILE A 81 2.62 -10.59 -2.45
N ASP A 82 1.41 -11.14 -2.38
CA ASP A 82 1.12 -12.47 -2.94
C ASP A 82 1.33 -12.51 -4.45
N GLN A 83 0.97 -11.44 -5.18
CA GLN A 83 1.25 -11.35 -6.61
C GLN A 83 2.75 -11.27 -6.90
N ILE A 84 3.52 -10.52 -6.10
CA ILE A 84 4.98 -10.44 -6.23
C ILE A 84 5.64 -11.79 -6.01
N ASN A 85 5.20 -12.55 -5.01
CA ASN A 85 5.73 -13.90 -4.73
C ASN A 85 5.41 -14.93 -5.82
N ASN A 86 4.41 -14.63 -6.66
CA ASN A 86 4.03 -15.45 -7.82
C ASN A 86 4.56 -14.89 -9.15
N ILE A 87 5.38 -13.83 -9.11
CA ILE A 87 6.31 -13.50 -10.18
C ILE A 87 7.39 -14.58 -10.10
#